data_AF-A0A944AGH9-F1
#
_entry.id   AF-A0A944AGH9-F1
#
_cell.length_a   1.000
_cell.length_b   1.000
_cell.length_c   1.000
_cell.angle_alpha   90.00
_cell.angle_beta   90.00
_cell.angle_gamma   90.00
#
_symmetry.space_group_name_H-M   'P 1'
#
loop_
_entity.id
_entity.type
_entity.pdbx_description
1 polymer ?
#
loop_
_entity_poly.entity_id
_entity_poly.type
_entity_poly.pdbx_seq_one_letter_code
_entity_poly.pdbx_strand_id
1 'polypeptide(L)'
;MSKLIEMNYMKIAIKNSLLVLAAAMCVLSCKNKEEETLPSLDGSPAFRLDPYYKLGDRIDITPGTVNAKEGVEVRYAWKISSLMDSADTSEFEDGRFSFVFDKDTTGSFTVSCTAFADGYYSSTGTAGITLVKAGLNSGSIQDVTFQEDDGNFWDERPGQPGGKQSYYTTTIGEDTWFKQNLAYTTTENKIGLAYLDCEATGDVMGRFYSWEEAMKACPDGWRLPEESDFLKAAEAVTGKSLSLVEDWKDVNGAFMVYASFNGDQLWEYWPAVKVSNDSGFSALSFGWCNLGEKKFQGVTKSAAFWTADEVNTSQAVYRYMVVDKPYFYRGIGDKENFGASVRCIKIEE
;
A
#
# COMPACT_ATOMS: atom_id res chain seq x y z
N MET A 1 -20.33 18.66 -4.56
CA MET A 1 -18.85 18.58 -4.53
C MET A 1 -18.34 17.38 -3.70
N SER A 2 -19.17 16.37 -3.41
CA SER A 2 -18.80 15.17 -2.63
C SER A 2 -18.95 13.83 -3.38
N LYS A 3 -18.93 13.84 -4.71
CA LYS A 3 -18.93 12.60 -5.54
C LYS A 3 -17.65 12.38 -6.35
N LEU A 4 -16.67 13.29 -6.24
CA LEU A 4 -15.36 13.16 -6.89
C LEU A 4 -14.27 12.54 -5.98
N ILE A 5 -14.60 12.22 -4.72
CA ILE A 5 -13.63 11.80 -3.70
C ILE A 5 -13.52 10.26 -3.59
N GLU A 6 -14.52 9.49 -4.01
CA GLU A 6 -14.45 8.02 -4.00
C GLU A 6 -13.69 7.42 -5.20
N MET A 7 -13.52 8.15 -6.31
CA MET A 7 -12.94 7.63 -7.54
C MET A 7 -11.40 7.46 -7.54
N ASN A 8 -10.69 7.92 -6.50
CA ASN A 8 -9.22 7.84 -6.44
C ASN A 8 -8.66 6.67 -5.64
N TYR A 9 -9.47 5.93 -4.86
CA TYR A 9 -9.04 4.69 -4.20
C TYR A 9 -8.77 3.53 -5.18
N MET A 10 -9.14 3.74 -6.44
CA MET A 10 -9.27 2.69 -7.43
C MET A 10 -8.04 2.54 -8.34
N LYS A 11 -7.09 3.49 -8.36
CA LYS A 11 -6.08 3.52 -9.44
C LYS A 11 -4.86 2.62 -9.26
N ILE A 12 -4.61 2.12 -8.05
CA ILE A 12 -3.52 1.15 -7.80
C ILE A 12 -4.09 -0.28 -7.76
N ALA A 13 -5.36 -0.46 -7.41
CA ALA A 13 -6.03 -1.76 -7.46
C ALA A 13 -6.76 -2.05 -8.78
N ILE A 14 -7.04 -1.06 -9.63
CA ILE A 14 -7.93 -1.19 -10.81
C ILE A 14 -7.34 -0.49 -12.05
N LYS A 15 -6.16 -0.93 -12.49
CA LYS A 15 -5.75 -0.69 -13.88
C LYS A 15 -5.91 -1.89 -14.81
N ASN A 16 -6.23 -3.08 -14.29
CA ASN A 16 -6.51 -4.29 -15.08
C ASN A 16 -7.92 -4.90 -14.89
N SER A 17 -8.88 -4.12 -14.39
CA SER A 17 -10.28 -4.57 -14.20
C SER A 17 -11.28 -3.56 -14.77
N LEU A 18 -11.03 -3.12 -16.00
CA LEU A 18 -12.02 -2.48 -16.86
C LEU A 18 -12.24 -3.36 -18.09
N LEU A 19 -13.20 -4.30 -17.96
CA LEU A 19 -13.89 -5.14 -18.96
C LEU A 19 -14.29 -6.40 -18.18
N VAL A 20 -15.56 -6.74 -17.92
CA VAL A 20 -16.72 -6.75 -18.81
C VAL A 20 -17.98 -6.58 -17.96
N LEU A 21 -18.71 -5.47 -18.12
CA LEU A 21 -20.15 -5.44 -17.88
C LEU A 21 -20.80 -5.46 -19.26
N ALA A 22 -20.68 -6.59 -19.95
CA ALA A 22 -21.51 -6.90 -21.10
C ALA A 22 -22.54 -7.91 -20.60
N ALA A 23 -23.72 -7.40 -20.24
CA ALA A 23 -24.92 -8.18 -20.45
C ALA A 23 -24.97 -8.46 -21.96
N ALA A 24 -24.60 -9.67 -22.36
CA ALA A 24 -24.73 -10.11 -23.74
C ALA A 24 -26.24 -10.26 -24.02
N MET A 25 -26.90 -9.17 -24.39
CA MET A 25 -28.13 -9.24 -25.16
C MET A 25 -27.77 -9.70 -26.57
N CYS A 26 -27.65 -11.01 -26.76
CA CYS A 26 -27.69 -11.60 -28.08
C CYS A 26 -29.15 -11.64 -28.54
N VAL A 27 -29.60 -10.57 -29.20
CA VAL A 27 -30.81 -10.63 -30.02
C VAL A 27 -30.45 -11.34 -31.32
N LEU A 28 -30.72 -12.64 -31.40
CA LEU A 28 -30.77 -13.38 -32.66
C LEU A 28 -32.16 -13.99 -32.84
N SER A 29 -32.72 -13.67 -34.00
CA SER A 29 -34.09 -13.82 -34.44
C SER A 29 -34.51 -15.29 -34.63
N CYS A 30 -35.72 -15.59 -34.12
CA CYS A 30 -36.70 -16.59 -34.55
C CYS A 30 -36.35 -18.09 -34.54
N LYS A 31 -36.78 -18.77 -33.46
CA LYS A 31 -37.72 -19.90 -33.50
C LYS A 31 -38.34 -20.07 -32.09
N ASN A 32 -39.66 -20.00 -31.99
CA ASN A 32 -40.43 -20.16 -30.75
C ASN A 32 -40.04 -21.44 -29.99
N LYS A 33 -39.16 -21.29 -29.00
CA LYS A 33 -39.18 -22.06 -27.76
C LYS A 33 -39.49 -21.02 -26.69
N GLU A 34 -40.49 -21.28 -25.86
CA GLU A 34 -40.68 -20.49 -24.64
C GLU A 34 -39.37 -20.62 -23.84
N GLU A 35 -38.55 -19.57 -23.82
CA GLU A 35 -37.44 -19.48 -22.88
C GLU A 35 -38.07 -19.31 -21.50
N GLU A 36 -38.15 -20.41 -20.75
CA GLU A 36 -38.50 -20.35 -19.33
C GLU A 36 -37.47 -19.45 -18.64
N THR A 37 -37.91 -18.25 -18.25
CA THR A 37 -37.08 -17.34 -17.48
C THR A 37 -36.96 -17.87 -16.05
N LEU A 38 -35.75 -18.22 -15.63
CA LEU A 38 -35.51 -18.67 -14.27
C LEU A 38 -35.76 -17.53 -13.26
N PRO A 39 -36.28 -17.81 -12.06
CA PRO A 39 -36.30 -16.85 -10.96
C PRO A 39 -34.89 -16.46 -10.51
N SER A 40 -34.74 -15.26 -9.97
CA SER A 40 -33.52 -14.82 -9.28
C SER A 40 -33.55 -15.24 -7.80
N LEU A 41 -32.38 -15.45 -7.22
CA LEU A 41 -32.20 -15.58 -5.77
C LEU A 41 -32.46 -14.24 -5.07
N ASP A 42 -32.96 -14.29 -3.84
CA ASP A 42 -33.15 -13.11 -2.99
C ASP A 42 -31.95 -12.91 -2.06
N GLY A 43 -31.54 -11.67 -1.83
CA GLY A 43 -30.33 -11.33 -1.06
C GLY A 43 -29.05 -11.25 -1.90
N SER A 44 -27.89 -11.31 -1.23
CA SER A 44 -26.59 -11.09 -1.87
C SER A 44 -25.48 -11.86 -1.16
N PRO A 45 -24.64 -12.63 -1.89
CA PRO A 45 -23.48 -13.32 -1.32
C PRO A 45 -22.30 -12.37 -1.11
N ALA A 46 -22.56 -11.11 -0.74
CA ALA A 46 -21.53 -10.11 -0.52
C ALA A 46 -20.70 -10.44 0.73
N PHE A 47 -19.40 -10.18 0.67
CA PHE A 47 -18.46 -10.39 1.76
C PHE A 47 -17.44 -9.24 1.78
N ARG A 48 -16.65 -9.17 2.84
CA ARG A 48 -15.58 -8.17 2.99
C ARG A 48 -14.26 -8.85 3.28
N LEU A 49 -13.20 -8.29 2.73
CA LEU A 49 -11.82 -8.75 2.89
C LEU A 49 -10.95 -7.54 3.10
N ASP A 50 -9.85 -7.74 3.83
CA ASP A 50 -8.73 -6.81 3.80
C ASP A 50 -8.14 -6.75 2.38
N PRO A 51 -7.59 -5.61 1.96
CA PRO A 51 -7.10 -5.43 0.60
C PRO A 51 -5.74 -6.08 0.34
N TYR A 52 -4.95 -6.39 1.37
CA TYR A 52 -3.61 -6.97 1.25
C TYR A 52 -3.40 -8.18 2.15
N TYR A 53 -2.63 -9.15 1.67
CA TYR A 53 -2.23 -10.34 2.43
C TYR A 53 -0.79 -10.74 2.08
N LYS A 54 -0.16 -11.49 2.97
CA LYS A 54 1.17 -12.09 2.83
C LYS A 54 1.10 -13.60 2.69
N LEU A 55 2.23 -14.18 2.30
CA LEU A 55 2.47 -15.62 2.42
C LEU A 55 2.21 -16.08 3.85
N GLY A 56 1.38 -17.10 4.01
CA GLY A 56 0.97 -17.70 5.28
C GLY A 56 -0.30 -17.09 5.88
N ASP A 57 -0.78 -15.95 5.39
CA ASP A 57 -2.04 -15.37 5.87
C ASP A 57 -3.23 -16.27 5.53
N ARG A 58 -4.29 -16.14 6.33
CA ARG A 58 -5.53 -16.89 6.18
C ARG A 58 -6.72 -15.94 5.99
N ILE A 59 -7.60 -16.32 5.07
CA ILE A 59 -8.96 -15.79 4.98
C ILE A 59 -9.90 -16.81 5.63
N ASP A 60 -10.80 -16.33 6.51
CA ASP A 60 -11.93 -17.07 7.05
C ASP A 60 -13.18 -16.20 6.94
N ILE A 61 -14.07 -16.49 5.98
CA ILE A 61 -15.23 -15.65 5.67
C ILE A 61 -16.51 -16.44 5.48
N THR A 62 -17.63 -15.80 5.77
CA THR A 62 -18.98 -16.29 5.49
C THR A 62 -19.66 -15.31 4.52
N PRO A 63 -20.33 -15.78 3.46
CA PRO A 63 -20.99 -14.89 2.52
C PRO A 63 -22.24 -14.26 3.16
N GLY A 64 -22.70 -13.15 2.59
CA GLY A 64 -24.00 -12.59 2.90
C GLY A 64 -25.14 -13.57 2.61
N THR A 65 -26.28 -13.37 3.28
CA THR A 65 -27.42 -14.27 3.17
C THR A 65 -28.05 -14.21 1.78
N VAL A 66 -28.26 -15.39 1.20
CA VAL A 66 -28.99 -15.60 -0.06
C VAL A 66 -30.05 -16.66 0.15
N ASN A 67 -31.28 -16.37 -0.28
CA ASN A 67 -32.45 -17.21 -0.09
C ASN A 67 -33.07 -17.61 -1.45
N ALA A 68 -33.65 -18.80 -1.47
CA ALA A 68 -34.55 -19.27 -2.51
C ALA A 68 -35.96 -19.51 -1.90
N LYS A 69 -36.92 -19.97 -2.71
CA LYS A 69 -38.22 -20.41 -2.18
C LYS A 69 -38.05 -21.54 -1.16
N GLU A 70 -39.01 -21.66 -0.26
CA GLU A 70 -39.03 -22.70 0.77
C GLU A 70 -38.83 -24.10 0.16
N GLY A 71 -37.94 -24.89 0.76
CA GLY A 71 -37.57 -26.22 0.29
C GLY A 71 -36.51 -26.26 -0.81
N VAL A 72 -36.01 -25.10 -1.29
CA VAL A 72 -34.88 -25.04 -2.23
C VAL A 72 -33.60 -24.69 -1.48
N GLU A 73 -32.60 -25.56 -1.58
CA GLU A 73 -31.29 -25.37 -0.99
C GLU A 73 -30.43 -24.42 -1.85
N VAL A 74 -29.81 -23.43 -1.20
CA VAL A 74 -28.83 -22.53 -1.81
C VAL A 74 -27.44 -23.01 -1.46
N ARG A 75 -26.60 -23.23 -2.47
CA ARG A 75 -25.21 -23.64 -2.34
C ARG A 75 -24.27 -22.52 -2.77
N TYR A 76 -23.01 -22.61 -2.35
CA TYR A 76 -21.99 -21.60 -2.62
C TYR A 76 -20.76 -22.22 -3.28
N ALA A 77 -20.16 -21.49 -4.21
CA ALA A 77 -18.89 -21.82 -4.83
C ALA A 77 -17.92 -20.66 -4.66
N TRP A 78 -16.75 -20.94 -4.10
CA TRP A 78 -15.70 -19.96 -3.86
C TRP A 78 -14.53 -20.14 -4.82
N LYS A 79 -13.96 -19.04 -5.31
CA LYS A 79 -12.76 -19.09 -6.15
C LYS A 79 -11.89 -17.87 -5.93
N ILE A 80 -10.59 -18.09 -5.89
CA ILE A 80 -9.59 -17.03 -5.99
C ILE A 80 -8.91 -17.17 -7.35
N SER A 81 -9.03 -16.13 -8.18
CA SER A 81 -8.50 -16.12 -9.55
C SER A 81 -7.03 -16.54 -9.58
N SER A 82 -6.66 -17.48 -10.44
CA SER A 82 -5.27 -17.96 -10.65
C SER A 82 -4.58 -18.63 -9.45
N LEU A 83 -5.12 -18.54 -8.23
CA LEU A 83 -4.59 -19.25 -7.06
C LEU A 83 -5.22 -20.62 -6.84
N MET A 84 -6.47 -20.79 -7.32
CA MET A 84 -7.23 -22.04 -7.26
C MET A 84 -7.52 -22.57 -8.68
N ASP A 85 -7.24 -23.86 -8.89
CA ASP A 85 -7.48 -24.54 -10.17
C ASP A 85 -8.99 -24.68 -10.47
N SER A 86 -9.76 -25.04 -9.44
CA SER A 86 -11.22 -25.14 -9.48
C SER A 86 -11.86 -24.33 -8.36
N ALA A 87 -13.16 -24.04 -8.48
CA ALA A 87 -13.91 -23.47 -7.37
C ALA A 87 -14.01 -24.50 -6.23
N ASP A 88 -13.95 -24.01 -5.00
CA ASP A 88 -14.30 -24.77 -3.80
C ASP A 88 -15.81 -24.75 -3.63
N THR A 89 -16.41 -25.93 -3.69
CA THR A 89 -17.84 -26.15 -3.46
C THR A 89 -18.08 -27.00 -2.22
N SER A 90 -17.07 -27.16 -1.35
CA SER A 90 -17.20 -27.97 -0.14
C SER A 90 -18.23 -27.35 0.81
N GLU A 91 -19.18 -28.18 1.24
CA GLU A 91 -20.38 -27.77 1.96
C GLU A 91 -20.08 -27.63 3.44
N PHE A 92 -19.93 -26.39 3.92
CA PHE A 92 -20.34 -26.04 5.27
C PHE A 92 -21.79 -25.56 5.19
N GLU A 93 -22.65 -25.94 6.15
CA GLU A 93 -24.08 -25.57 6.18
C GLU A 93 -24.35 -24.06 6.07
N ASP A 94 -23.34 -23.21 6.33
CA ASP A 94 -23.38 -21.75 6.28
C ASP A 94 -22.66 -21.12 5.07
N GLY A 95 -22.09 -21.92 4.16
CA GLY A 95 -21.36 -21.43 2.98
C GLY A 95 -19.98 -20.82 3.26
N ARG A 96 -19.39 -21.08 4.43
CA ARG A 96 -18.08 -20.57 4.85
C ARG A 96 -16.94 -20.96 3.90
N PHE A 97 -15.98 -20.07 3.74
CA PHE A 97 -14.75 -20.27 2.99
C PHE A 97 -13.52 -20.00 3.86
N SER A 98 -12.55 -20.90 3.80
CA SER A 98 -11.25 -20.76 4.44
C SER A 98 -10.15 -21.01 3.42
N PHE A 99 -9.17 -20.11 3.36
CA PHE A 99 -8.06 -20.24 2.42
C PHE A 99 -6.77 -19.71 3.05
N VAL A 100 -5.69 -20.48 2.91
CA VAL A 100 -4.33 -20.08 3.33
C VAL A 100 -3.52 -19.74 2.08
N PHE A 101 -2.90 -18.57 2.06
CA PHE A 101 -1.98 -18.19 0.99
C PHE A 101 -0.64 -18.90 1.17
N ASP A 102 -0.47 -20.08 0.58
CA ASP A 102 0.69 -20.96 0.79
C ASP A 102 1.75 -20.90 -0.33
N LYS A 103 1.46 -20.17 -1.41
CA LYS A 103 2.36 -19.97 -2.55
C LYS A 103 3.09 -18.63 -2.41
N ASP A 104 4.41 -18.65 -2.58
CA ASP A 104 5.25 -17.44 -2.63
C ASP A 104 4.99 -16.70 -3.96
N THR A 105 3.94 -15.89 -3.97
CA THR A 105 3.51 -15.10 -5.12
C THR A 105 3.05 -13.73 -4.66
N THR A 106 3.22 -12.74 -5.52
CA THR A 106 2.67 -11.40 -5.33
C THR A 106 1.77 -11.02 -6.51
N GLY A 107 0.96 -9.98 -6.35
CA GLY A 107 0.08 -9.47 -7.40
C GLY A 107 -1.38 -9.37 -6.95
N SER A 108 -2.23 -8.97 -7.89
CA SER A 108 -3.65 -8.71 -7.64
C SER A 108 -4.50 -9.90 -8.05
N PHE A 109 -5.44 -10.28 -7.20
CA PHE A 109 -6.35 -11.42 -7.39
C PHE A 109 -7.79 -11.03 -7.02
N THR A 110 -8.75 -11.78 -7.54
CA THR A 110 -10.17 -11.61 -7.24
C THR A 110 -10.68 -12.83 -6.50
N VAL A 111 -11.27 -12.61 -5.33
CA VAL A 111 -12.07 -13.60 -4.61
C VAL A 111 -13.51 -13.46 -5.08
N SER A 112 -14.15 -14.57 -5.44
CA SER A 112 -15.55 -14.62 -5.86
C SER A 112 -16.33 -15.66 -5.06
N CYS A 113 -17.53 -15.29 -4.61
CA CYS A 113 -18.52 -16.21 -4.06
C CYS A 113 -19.73 -16.23 -4.98
N THR A 114 -20.05 -17.39 -5.53
CA THR A 114 -21.24 -17.60 -6.36
C THR A 114 -22.26 -18.41 -5.58
N ALA A 115 -23.40 -17.81 -5.28
CA ALA A 115 -24.57 -18.50 -4.75
C ALA A 115 -25.41 -19.08 -5.91
N PHE A 116 -25.79 -20.34 -5.83
CA PHE A 116 -26.56 -21.03 -6.85
C PHE A 116 -27.58 -22.00 -6.24
N ALA A 117 -28.69 -22.20 -6.94
CA ALA A 117 -29.73 -23.14 -6.58
C ALA A 117 -30.38 -23.71 -7.85
N ASP A 118 -30.89 -24.93 -7.77
CA ASP A 118 -31.48 -25.61 -8.92
C ASP A 118 -32.74 -24.85 -9.39
N GLY A 119 -32.77 -24.48 -10.68
CA GLY A 119 -33.88 -23.72 -11.25
C GLY A 119 -33.84 -22.21 -10.96
N TYR A 120 -32.69 -21.65 -10.54
CA TYR A 120 -32.50 -20.21 -10.32
C TYR A 120 -31.32 -19.66 -11.14
N TYR A 121 -31.37 -18.36 -11.44
CA TYR A 121 -30.16 -17.62 -11.81
C TYR A 121 -29.23 -17.48 -10.60
N SER A 122 -27.94 -17.75 -10.80
CA SER A 122 -26.92 -17.55 -9.77
C SER A 122 -26.70 -16.07 -9.44
N SER A 123 -26.26 -15.80 -8.21
CA SER A 123 -25.81 -14.48 -7.75
C SER A 123 -24.34 -14.54 -7.37
N THR A 124 -23.55 -13.51 -7.66
CA THR A 124 -22.10 -13.51 -7.37
C THR A 124 -21.65 -12.22 -6.71
N GLY A 125 -20.92 -12.36 -5.60
CA GLY A 125 -20.19 -11.29 -4.93
C GLY A 125 -18.69 -11.43 -5.19
N THR A 126 -17.97 -10.32 -5.28
CA THR A 126 -16.52 -10.32 -5.49
C THR A 126 -15.82 -9.30 -4.61
N ALA A 127 -14.55 -9.58 -4.30
CA ALA A 127 -13.63 -8.63 -3.68
C ALA A 127 -12.23 -8.81 -4.27
N GLY A 128 -11.52 -7.69 -4.49
CA GLY A 128 -10.13 -7.70 -4.92
C GLY A 128 -9.19 -7.79 -3.71
N ILE A 129 -8.12 -8.56 -3.85
CA ILE A 129 -7.05 -8.70 -2.87
C ILE A 129 -5.69 -8.55 -3.57
N THR A 130 -4.67 -8.15 -2.84
CA THR A 130 -3.30 -8.06 -3.34
C THR A 130 -2.35 -8.84 -2.44
N LEU A 131 -1.62 -9.81 -3.00
CA LEU A 131 -0.55 -10.48 -2.28
C LEU A 131 0.72 -9.65 -2.33
N VAL A 132 1.32 -9.43 -1.16
CA VAL A 132 2.49 -8.58 -0.98
C VAL A 132 3.60 -9.29 -0.24
N LYS A 133 4.84 -8.85 -0.53
CA LYS A 133 6.05 -9.40 0.07
C LYS A 133 7.04 -8.27 0.36
N ALA A 134 7.61 -8.28 1.56
CA ALA A 134 8.63 -7.32 1.96
C ALA A 134 9.96 -7.54 1.21
N GLY A 135 10.78 -6.50 1.17
CA GLY A 135 12.11 -6.51 0.56
C GLY A 135 12.17 -5.73 -0.76
N LEU A 136 13.21 -4.91 -0.90
CA LEU A 136 13.51 -4.21 -2.15
C LEU A 136 14.13 -5.18 -3.15
N ASN A 137 13.59 -5.24 -4.36
CA ASN A 137 13.95 -6.14 -5.47
C ASN A 137 13.83 -7.64 -5.19
N SER A 138 13.34 -8.04 -4.01
CA SER A 138 13.12 -9.43 -3.60
C SER A 138 11.65 -9.71 -3.21
N GLY A 139 10.82 -8.67 -3.22
CA GLY A 139 9.40 -8.73 -2.88
C GLY A 139 8.54 -7.91 -3.84
N SER A 140 7.54 -7.23 -3.26
CA SER A 140 6.59 -6.42 -4.01
C SER A 140 7.19 -5.15 -4.57
N ILE A 141 8.20 -4.57 -3.91
CA ILE A 141 8.91 -3.40 -4.44
C ILE A 141 10.05 -3.89 -5.33
N GLN A 142 10.06 -3.48 -6.59
CA GLN A 142 11.03 -3.89 -7.59
C GLN A 142 11.63 -2.67 -8.29
N ASP A 143 12.63 -2.89 -9.12
CA ASP A 143 13.33 -1.88 -9.94
C ASP A 143 14.03 -0.76 -9.15
N VAL A 144 14.26 -0.96 -7.85
CA VAL A 144 15.06 -0.02 -7.05
C VAL A 144 16.51 -0.10 -7.47
N THR A 145 17.14 1.05 -7.73
CA THR A 145 18.57 1.13 -8.01
C THR A 145 19.39 1.20 -6.72
N PHE A 146 20.49 0.41 -6.69
CA PHE A 146 21.45 0.38 -5.60
C PHE A 146 22.76 1.05 -6.01
N GLN A 147 23.38 1.75 -5.08
CA GLN A 147 24.75 2.26 -5.20
C GLN A 147 25.76 1.17 -4.80
N GLU A 148 27.01 1.28 -5.24
CA GLU A 148 28.06 0.28 -4.97
C GLU A 148 28.35 0.16 -3.46
N ASP A 149 28.23 1.26 -2.73
CA ASP A 149 28.50 1.39 -1.29
C ASP A 149 27.24 1.29 -0.42
N ASP A 150 26.09 0.94 -1.00
CA ASP A 150 24.86 0.73 -0.24
C ASP A 150 25.07 -0.40 0.80
N GLY A 151 24.71 -0.09 2.04
CA GLY A 151 24.83 -0.98 3.18
C GLY A 151 23.52 -1.66 3.55
N ASN A 152 23.55 -2.43 4.64
CA ASN A 152 22.36 -3.02 5.23
C ASN A 152 22.46 -3.01 6.77
N PHE A 153 21.36 -2.63 7.42
CA PHE A 153 21.20 -2.60 8.87
C PHE A 153 20.11 -3.61 9.27
N TRP A 154 20.35 -4.36 10.35
CA TRP A 154 19.36 -5.25 10.94
C TRP A 154 18.82 -4.63 12.23
N ASP A 155 17.53 -4.33 12.24
CA ASP A 155 16.80 -3.91 13.43
C ASP A 155 16.27 -5.15 14.16
N GLU A 156 16.95 -5.53 15.23
CA GLU A 156 16.63 -6.70 16.05
C GLU A 156 15.93 -6.32 17.36
N ARG A 157 15.35 -5.11 17.44
CA ARG A 157 14.57 -4.71 18.62
C ARG A 157 13.43 -5.70 18.87
N PRO A 158 13.23 -6.17 20.12
CA PRO A 158 12.27 -7.21 20.44
C PRO A 158 10.82 -6.76 20.23
N GLY A 159 9.93 -7.74 20.01
CA GLY A 159 8.50 -7.49 19.86
C GLY A 159 8.06 -7.08 18.45
N GLN A 160 8.99 -6.93 17.50
CA GLN A 160 8.66 -6.68 16.10
C GLN A 160 7.94 -7.89 15.47
N PRO A 161 6.95 -7.68 14.60
CA PRO A 161 6.39 -8.75 13.77
C PRO A 161 7.52 -9.45 12.98
N GLY A 162 7.61 -10.79 13.07
CA GLY A 162 8.69 -11.56 12.43
C GLY A 162 10.04 -11.53 13.15
N GLY A 163 10.16 -10.78 14.26
CA GLY A 163 11.31 -10.78 15.17
C GLY A 163 12.48 -9.87 14.80
N LYS A 164 12.66 -9.55 13.51
CA LYS A 164 13.68 -8.61 13.02
C LYS A 164 13.31 -8.03 11.66
N GLN A 165 13.87 -6.87 11.33
CA GLN A 165 13.68 -6.21 10.04
C GLN A 165 15.02 -5.76 9.46
N SER A 166 15.23 -5.93 8.15
CA SER A 166 16.40 -5.37 7.45
C SER A 166 16.05 -4.05 6.76
N TYR A 167 16.97 -3.09 6.84
CA TYR A 167 16.91 -1.83 6.11
C TYR A 167 18.19 -1.62 5.32
N TYR A 168 18.06 -1.42 4.01
CA TYR A 168 19.18 -0.94 3.20
C TYR A 168 19.54 0.49 3.58
N THR A 169 20.82 0.82 3.50
CA THR A 169 21.35 2.15 3.83
C THR A 169 22.14 2.72 2.66
N THR A 170 22.16 4.04 2.51
CA THR A 170 22.91 4.77 1.48
C THR A 170 23.65 5.92 2.14
N THR A 171 24.80 6.31 1.59
CA THR A 171 25.52 7.51 2.03
C THR A 171 25.14 8.69 1.15
N ILE A 172 24.82 9.84 1.74
CA ILE A 172 24.54 11.08 1.02
C ILE A 172 25.39 12.19 1.62
N GLY A 173 26.39 12.66 0.88
CA GLY A 173 27.45 13.50 1.45
C GLY A 173 28.26 12.67 2.45
N GLU A 174 28.21 13.05 3.72
CA GLU A 174 28.92 12.37 4.83
C GLU A 174 27.96 11.49 5.67
N ASP A 175 26.65 11.74 5.56
CA ASP A 175 25.63 11.12 6.39
C ASP A 175 25.14 9.78 5.81
N THR A 176 24.87 8.81 6.69
CA THR A 176 24.26 7.52 6.31
C THR A 176 22.75 7.51 6.58
N TRP A 177 21.95 7.15 5.57
CA TRP A 177 20.49 7.20 5.58
C TRP A 177 19.85 5.84 5.33
N PHE A 178 18.66 5.62 5.86
CA PHE A 178 17.80 4.51 5.43
C PHE A 178 17.25 4.74 4.03
N LYS A 179 17.39 3.72 3.18
CA LYS A 179 16.92 3.67 1.78
C LYS A 179 15.46 3.23 1.64
N GLN A 180 14.87 2.69 2.70
CA GLN A 180 13.46 2.30 2.76
C GLN A 180 12.74 3.11 3.84
N ASN A 181 11.42 3.26 3.72
CA ASN A 181 10.61 3.83 4.79
C ASN A 181 10.70 2.91 6.02
N LEU A 182 10.87 3.50 7.20
CA LEU A 182 10.84 2.75 8.45
C LEU A 182 9.50 2.03 8.61
N ALA A 183 9.57 0.80 9.11
CA ALA A 183 8.42 -0.10 9.32
C ALA A 183 8.30 -0.56 10.79
N TYR A 184 9.07 0.06 11.69
CA TYR A 184 9.13 -0.32 13.09
C TYR A 184 7.78 -0.20 13.78
N THR A 185 7.37 -1.28 14.42
CA THR A 185 6.24 -1.38 15.32
C THR A 185 6.46 -2.60 16.20
N THR A 186 5.69 -2.74 17.27
CA THR A 186 5.73 -3.97 18.08
C THR A 186 4.33 -4.56 18.24
N THR A 187 4.26 -5.85 18.58
CA THR A 187 3.00 -6.54 18.88
C THR A 187 2.26 -5.93 20.07
N GLU A 188 3.02 -5.40 21.04
CA GLU A 188 2.48 -4.80 22.27
C GLU A 188 2.17 -3.32 22.10
N ASN A 189 3.15 -2.55 21.63
CA ASN A 189 3.07 -1.11 21.42
C ASN A 189 3.01 -0.84 19.91
N LYS A 190 1.80 -0.97 19.36
CA LYS A 190 1.51 -0.73 17.94
C LYS A 190 1.63 0.76 17.64
N ILE A 191 2.78 1.16 17.12
CA ILE A 191 3.02 2.52 16.63
C ILE A 191 3.05 2.56 15.11
N GLY A 192 2.67 3.71 14.56
CA GLY A 192 2.59 3.96 13.12
C GLY A 192 1.49 3.15 12.44
N LEU A 193 0.74 3.80 11.55
CA LEU A 193 -0.35 3.17 10.83
C LEU A 193 0.16 2.52 9.53
N ALA A 194 -0.18 1.25 9.30
CA ALA A 194 0.07 0.60 8.01
C ALA A 194 -0.90 1.13 6.94
N TYR A 195 -0.54 1.02 5.66
CA TYR A 195 -1.37 1.51 4.56
C TYR A 195 -2.75 0.82 4.55
N LEU A 196 -3.83 1.60 4.40
CA LEU A 196 -5.23 1.16 4.52
C LEU A 196 -5.55 0.43 5.83
N ASP A 197 -4.80 0.69 6.91
CA ASP A 197 -4.94 -0.03 8.19
C ASP A 197 -4.74 -1.56 8.03
N CYS A 198 -3.94 -1.95 7.03
CA CYS A 198 -3.68 -3.35 6.70
C CYS A 198 -2.22 -3.70 7.01
N GLU A 199 -2.01 -4.46 8.07
CA GLU A 199 -0.69 -4.83 8.61
C GLU A 199 0.20 -5.55 7.59
N ALA A 200 -0.40 -6.23 6.59
CA ALA A 200 0.32 -6.84 5.48
C ALA A 200 1.18 -5.84 4.67
N THR A 201 0.89 -4.54 4.76
CA THR A 201 1.63 -3.50 4.04
C THR A 201 2.78 -2.88 4.83
N GLY A 202 2.85 -3.08 6.15
CA GLY A 202 3.71 -2.28 7.03
C GLY A 202 5.21 -2.43 6.75
N ASP A 203 5.70 -3.65 6.56
CA ASP A 203 7.10 -3.98 6.22
C ASP A 203 7.39 -3.91 4.71
N VAL A 204 6.37 -3.65 3.89
CA VAL A 204 6.49 -3.46 2.44
C VAL A 204 6.62 -1.97 2.14
N MET A 205 5.67 -1.16 2.60
CA MET A 205 5.55 0.26 2.28
C MET A 205 6.18 1.18 3.34
N GLY A 206 6.53 0.61 4.50
CA GLY A 206 6.76 1.36 5.74
C GLY A 206 5.44 1.73 6.42
N ARG A 207 5.54 2.54 7.46
CA ARG A 207 4.39 3.04 8.23
C ARG A 207 4.28 4.55 8.19
N PHE A 208 3.08 5.04 8.50
CA PHE A 208 2.77 6.46 8.68
C PHE A 208 2.71 6.75 10.18
N TYR A 209 3.72 7.45 10.69
CA TYR A 209 3.84 7.77 12.10
C TYR A 209 3.25 9.16 12.37
N SER A 210 2.60 9.32 13.52
CA SER A 210 2.47 10.65 14.14
C SER A 210 3.86 11.17 14.50
N TRP A 211 4.00 12.46 14.74
CA TRP A 211 5.32 13.04 15.03
C TRP A 211 5.92 12.47 16.33
N GLU A 212 5.10 12.29 17.36
CA GLU A 212 5.51 11.72 18.65
C GLU A 212 5.97 10.26 18.56
N GLU A 213 5.38 9.48 17.65
CA GLU A 213 5.83 8.13 17.34
C GLU A 213 7.12 8.16 16.53
N ALA A 214 7.21 9.05 15.53
CA ALA A 214 8.39 9.21 14.67
C ALA A 214 9.66 9.53 15.48
N MET A 215 9.54 10.37 16.51
CA MET A 215 10.62 10.72 17.44
C MET A 215 11.19 9.51 18.21
N LYS A 216 10.45 8.40 18.30
CA LYS A 216 10.83 7.18 19.05
C LYS A 216 11.02 5.96 18.16
N ALA A 217 10.75 6.11 16.86
CA ALA A 217 10.66 4.97 15.96
C ALA A 217 12.04 4.48 15.51
N CYS A 218 13.03 5.37 15.33
CA CYS A 218 14.36 4.97 14.89
C CYS A 218 15.09 4.11 15.94
N PRO A 219 15.87 3.10 15.50
CA PRO A 219 16.63 2.23 16.41
C PRO A 219 17.85 2.95 17.02
N ASP A 220 18.43 2.37 18.07
CA ASP A 220 19.65 2.90 18.70
C ASP A 220 20.79 3.08 17.67
N GLY A 221 21.54 4.17 17.82
CA GLY A 221 22.55 4.60 16.83
C GLY A 221 21.97 5.28 15.58
N TRP A 222 20.65 5.41 15.51
CA TRP A 222 19.93 6.14 14.48
C TRP A 222 18.95 7.12 15.11
N ARG A 223 18.58 8.17 14.38
CA ARG A 223 17.60 9.16 14.83
C ARG A 223 16.68 9.58 13.69
N LEU A 224 15.59 10.23 14.06
CA LEU A 224 14.79 11.00 13.11
C LEU A 224 15.67 12.17 12.58
N PRO A 225 15.69 12.43 11.27
CA PRO A 225 16.50 13.50 10.70
C PRO A 225 15.93 14.86 11.11
N GLU A 226 16.80 15.83 11.27
CA GLU A 226 16.45 17.25 11.37
C GLU A 226 16.32 17.85 9.96
N GLU A 227 15.76 19.05 9.84
CA GLU A 227 15.78 19.82 8.60
C GLU A 227 17.21 20.05 8.11
N SER A 228 18.14 20.21 9.04
CA SER A 228 19.57 20.45 8.78
C SER A 228 20.21 19.28 8.04
N ASP A 229 19.81 18.04 8.33
CA ASP A 229 20.32 16.85 7.66
C ASP A 229 19.81 16.76 6.21
N PHE A 230 18.51 17.03 6.03
CA PHE A 230 17.92 17.11 4.69
C PHE A 230 18.54 18.24 3.86
N LEU A 231 18.90 19.35 4.49
CA LEU A 231 19.60 20.46 3.84
C LEU A 231 20.97 20.00 3.35
N LYS A 232 21.79 19.37 4.19
CA LYS A 232 23.11 18.82 3.78
C LYS A 232 22.97 17.85 2.60
N ALA A 233 22.00 16.94 2.68
CA ALA A 233 21.72 15.99 1.60
C ALA A 233 21.30 16.69 0.30
N ALA A 234 20.48 17.75 0.38
CA ALA A 234 20.08 18.56 -0.77
C ALA A 234 21.26 19.34 -1.38
N GLU A 235 22.12 19.94 -0.54
CA GLU A 235 23.32 20.64 -1.00
C GLU A 235 24.32 19.68 -1.67
N ALA A 236 24.49 18.46 -1.12
CA ALA A 236 25.35 17.44 -1.67
C ALA A 236 24.96 17.02 -3.10
N VAL A 237 23.66 16.88 -3.37
CA VAL A 237 23.17 16.43 -4.70
C VAL A 237 23.02 17.58 -5.70
N THR A 238 22.85 18.81 -5.22
CA THR A 238 22.70 19.98 -6.10
C THR A 238 24.01 20.73 -6.35
N GLY A 239 25.00 20.57 -5.47
CA GLY A 239 26.24 21.35 -5.47
C GLY A 239 26.04 22.85 -5.17
N LYS A 240 24.91 23.22 -4.57
CA LYS A 240 24.53 24.61 -4.28
C LYS A 240 24.43 24.81 -2.78
N SER A 241 24.72 26.02 -2.31
CA SER A 241 24.34 26.43 -0.97
C SER A 241 22.87 26.86 -0.96
N LEU A 242 22.11 26.34 0.00
CA LEU A 242 20.66 26.50 0.12
C LEU A 242 20.30 27.10 1.48
N SER A 243 19.10 27.68 1.60
CA SER A 243 18.60 28.16 2.90
C SER A 243 17.79 27.06 3.57
N LEU A 244 17.87 26.96 4.91
CA LEU A 244 17.17 25.90 5.66
C LEU A 244 15.65 25.96 5.47
N VAL A 245 15.04 27.13 5.63
CA VAL A 245 13.57 27.29 5.71
C VAL A 245 13.00 27.70 4.34
N GLU A 246 13.20 26.87 3.31
CA GLU A 246 12.64 27.09 1.97
C GLU A 246 12.35 25.76 1.23
N ASP A 247 11.67 25.88 0.08
CA ASP A 247 11.50 24.78 -0.87
C ASP A 247 12.74 24.68 -1.77
N TRP A 248 13.34 23.49 -1.85
CA TRP A 248 14.58 23.32 -2.61
C TRP A 248 14.32 22.78 -4.01
N LYS A 249 14.68 23.57 -5.02
CA LYS A 249 14.56 23.21 -6.43
C LYS A 249 15.64 22.21 -6.85
N ASP A 250 15.30 21.33 -7.78
CA ASP A 250 16.15 20.34 -8.43
C ASP A 250 16.63 19.20 -7.50
N VAL A 251 16.11 19.12 -6.26
CA VAL A 251 16.40 18.04 -5.31
C VAL A 251 15.55 16.79 -5.58
N ASN A 252 14.28 16.99 -5.95
CA ASN A 252 13.29 15.92 -6.02
C ASN A 252 13.72 14.75 -6.93
N GLY A 253 14.18 15.07 -8.14
CA GLY A 253 14.62 14.04 -9.10
C GLY A 253 15.81 13.21 -8.62
N ALA A 254 16.72 13.81 -7.85
CA ALA A 254 17.87 13.12 -7.28
C ALA A 254 17.50 12.18 -6.13
N PHE A 255 16.37 12.42 -5.44
CA PHE A 255 15.91 11.59 -4.32
C PHE A 255 14.88 10.53 -4.73
N MET A 256 14.09 10.78 -5.78
CA MET A 256 13.10 9.84 -6.30
C MET A 256 13.77 8.64 -6.97
N VAL A 257 13.12 7.46 -6.91
CA VAL A 257 13.55 6.25 -7.64
C VAL A 257 12.44 5.73 -8.56
N TYR A 258 12.78 5.30 -9.77
CA TYR A 258 11.83 4.56 -10.62
C TYR A 258 11.70 3.11 -10.14
N ALA A 259 10.90 2.91 -9.11
CA ALA A 259 10.53 1.60 -8.60
C ALA A 259 9.12 1.19 -9.05
N SER A 260 8.83 -0.10 -9.01
CA SER A 260 7.50 -0.66 -9.21
C SER A 260 6.99 -1.38 -7.96
N PHE A 261 5.67 -1.51 -7.85
CA PHE A 261 4.97 -2.27 -6.83
C PHE A 261 4.13 -3.35 -7.52
N ASN A 262 4.52 -4.62 -7.37
CA ASN A 262 3.91 -5.75 -8.09
C ASN A 262 3.81 -5.52 -9.62
N GLY A 263 4.83 -4.86 -10.20
CA GLY A 263 4.90 -4.53 -11.63
C GLY A 263 4.26 -3.19 -12.02
N ASP A 264 3.51 -2.55 -11.14
CA ASP A 264 2.95 -1.21 -11.40
C ASP A 264 3.92 -0.12 -10.94
N GLN A 265 4.25 0.82 -11.84
CA GLN A 265 5.18 1.91 -11.54
C GLN A 265 4.67 2.79 -10.38
N LEU A 266 5.53 3.02 -9.38
CA LEU A 266 5.19 3.82 -8.21
C LEU A 266 5.08 5.31 -8.54
N TRP A 267 6.13 5.96 -9.04
CA TRP A 267 6.04 7.36 -9.44
C TRP A 267 5.45 7.49 -10.83
N GLU A 268 4.30 8.16 -10.97
CA GLU A 268 3.76 8.49 -12.29
C GLU A 268 4.81 9.27 -13.12
N TYR A 269 4.93 8.99 -14.41
CA TYR A 269 5.84 9.76 -15.27
C TYR A 269 5.35 11.20 -15.42
N TRP A 270 6.24 12.17 -15.18
CA TRP A 270 6.00 13.58 -15.45
C TRP A 270 7.24 14.26 -16.06
N PRO A 271 7.11 14.95 -17.21
CA PRO A 271 8.26 15.53 -17.91
C PRO A 271 8.96 16.66 -17.15
N ALA A 272 8.31 17.25 -16.15
CA ALA A 272 8.87 18.33 -15.35
C ALA A 272 9.92 17.84 -14.33
N VAL A 273 9.96 16.53 -14.05
CA VAL A 273 10.89 15.94 -13.08
C VAL A 273 11.66 14.83 -13.76
N LYS A 274 12.97 15.04 -13.92
CA LYS A 274 13.88 13.98 -14.34
C LYS A 274 14.29 13.19 -13.09
N VAL A 275 13.69 12.03 -12.91
CA VAL A 275 14.07 11.09 -11.85
C VAL A 275 15.41 10.45 -12.20
N SER A 276 16.39 10.58 -11.31
CA SER A 276 17.73 10.00 -11.45
C SER A 276 18.13 9.11 -10.28
N ASN A 277 17.58 9.36 -9.08
CA ASN A 277 18.00 8.72 -7.83
C ASN A 277 19.50 8.87 -7.55
N ASP A 278 20.14 9.94 -8.04
CA ASP A 278 21.60 10.13 -7.90
C ASP A 278 22.05 10.16 -6.43
N SER A 279 21.15 10.49 -5.49
CA SER A 279 21.43 10.47 -4.07
C SER A 279 21.38 9.07 -3.44
N GLY A 280 20.80 8.08 -4.12
CA GLY A 280 20.51 6.77 -3.54
C GLY A 280 19.38 6.73 -2.51
N PHE A 281 18.81 7.88 -2.08
CA PHE A 281 17.78 7.99 -1.04
C PHE A 281 16.54 7.12 -1.30
N SER A 282 16.20 6.91 -2.57
CA SER A 282 15.14 6.01 -3.02
C SER A 282 13.78 6.33 -2.39
N ALA A 283 13.33 7.57 -2.56
CA ALA A 283 12.00 7.98 -2.12
C ALA A 283 10.92 7.22 -2.91
N LEU A 284 10.01 6.57 -2.18
CA LEU A 284 8.88 5.79 -2.72
C LEU A 284 7.57 6.58 -2.51
N SER A 285 6.69 6.58 -3.51
CA SER A 285 5.47 7.41 -3.54
C SER A 285 4.29 6.81 -2.78
N PHE A 286 4.48 6.48 -1.50
CA PHE A 286 3.37 5.98 -0.66
C PHE A 286 2.53 7.09 -0.01
N GLY A 287 2.88 8.36 -0.24
CA GLY A 287 2.05 9.48 0.16
C GLY A 287 2.18 9.87 1.63
N TRP A 288 1.05 10.25 2.22
CA TRP A 288 0.88 10.61 3.63
C TRP A 288 -0.51 10.19 4.11
N CYS A 289 -0.76 10.25 5.41
CA CYS A 289 -2.02 9.85 6.02
C CYS A 289 -2.60 10.95 6.92
N ASN A 290 -3.91 11.16 6.88
CA ASN A 290 -4.62 11.76 8.00
C ASN A 290 -4.94 10.63 8.98
N LEU A 291 -4.24 10.60 10.12
CA LEU A 291 -4.33 9.53 11.12
C LEU A 291 -5.68 9.52 11.84
N GLY A 292 -6.24 10.69 12.13
CA GLY A 292 -7.55 10.80 12.79
C GLY A 292 -8.71 10.23 11.96
N GLU A 293 -8.62 10.37 10.63
CA GLU A 293 -9.61 9.81 9.68
C GLU A 293 -9.18 8.46 9.08
N LYS A 294 -7.95 7.99 9.36
CA LYS A 294 -7.29 6.87 8.68
C LYS A 294 -7.35 6.98 7.14
N LYS A 295 -7.14 8.20 6.64
CA LYS A 295 -7.29 8.54 5.22
C LYS A 295 -5.95 8.80 4.54
N PHE A 296 -5.61 7.95 3.59
CA PHE A 296 -4.34 8.00 2.88
C PHE A 296 -4.44 8.84 1.61
N GLN A 297 -3.42 9.64 1.32
CA GLN A 297 -3.41 10.56 0.19
C GLN A 297 -2.05 10.55 -0.51
N GLY A 298 -2.07 10.82 -1.81
CA GLY A 298 -0.85 11.02 -2.58
C GLY A 298 -0.07 9.76 -2.92
N VAL A 299 -0.64 8.57 -2.73
CA VAL A 299 -0.05 7.33 -3.28
C VAL A 299 0.12 7.49 -4.79
N THR A 300 1.25 7.01 -5.31
CA THR A 300 1.81 7.21 -6.66
C THR A 300 2.18 8.65 -7.05
N LYS A 301 1.93 9.63 -6.19
CA LYS A 301 2.00 11.06 -6.52
C LYS A 301 2.85 11.90 -5.59
N SER A 302 3.11 11.43 -4.37
CA SER A 302 3.88 12.15 -3.38
C SER A 302 4.55 11.22 -2.37
N ALA A 303 5.52 11.75 -1.65
CA ALA A 303 6.10 11.12 -0.47
C ALA A 303 6.32 12.22 0.58
N ALA A 304 6.08 11.92 1.85
CA ALA A 304 6.28 12.83 2.97
C ALA A 304 7.12 12.17 4.06
N PHE A 305 8.05 12.94 4.61
CA PHE A 305 9.02 12.49 5.59
C PHE A 305 9.05 13.45 6.78
N TRP A 306 8.84 12.92 7.97
CA TRP A 306 8.98 13.72 9.20
C TRP A 306 10.41 14.19 9.40
N THR A 307 10.55 15.36 10.04
CA THR A 307 11.80 15.81 10.65
C THR A 307 11.64 15.90 12.17
N ALA A 308 12.74 15.95 12.91
CA ALA A 308 12.76 16.12 14.36
C ALA A 308 12.48 17.57 14.82
N ASP A 309 12.30 18.51 13.89
CA ASP A 309 12.10 19.91 14.21
C ASP A 309 10.67 20.21 14.65
N GLU A 310 10.53 20.58 15.92
CA GLU A 310 9.29 21.10 16.48
C GLU A 310 9.09 22.58 16.11
N VAL A 311 7.89 22.94 15.66
CA VAL A 311 7.50 24.34 15.43
C VAL A 311 6.85 24.92 16.70
N ASN A 312 5.93 24.16 17.29
CA ASN A 312 5.23 24.48 18.52
C ASN A 312 4.61 23.21 19.11
N THR A 313 3.86 23.37 20.20
CA THR A 313 3.26 22.25 20.96
C THR A 313 2.36 21.33 20.15
N SER A 314 1.78 21.78 19.03
CA SER A 314 0.90 20.98 18.17
C SER A 314 1.44 20.74 16.76
N GLN A 315 2.55 21.35 16.38
CA GLN A 315 3.05 21.32 14.99
C GLN A 315 4.54 21.02 14.91
N ALA A 316 4.91 20.27 13.88
CA ALA A 316 6.29 19.94 13.56
C ALA A 316 6.54 20.04 12.06
N VAL A 317 7.81 20.06 11.68
CA VAL A 317 8.22 20.19 10.29
C VAL A 317 8.30 18.82 9.61
N TYR A 318 7.84 18.77 8.36
CA TYR A 318 8.06 17.64 7.47
C TYR A 318 8.56 18.13 6.11
N ARG A 319 9.25 17.24 5.40
CA ARG A 319 9.62 17.45 4.00
C ARG A 319 8.79 16.58 3.10
N TYR A 320 8.44 17.07 1.93
CA TYR A 320 7.66 16.28 0.98
C TYR A 320 7.99 16.59 -0.46
N MET A 321 7.60 15.68 -1.33
CA MET A 321 7.78 15.78 -2.77
C MET A 321 6.49 15.40 -3.46
N VAL A 322 6.27 15.98 -4.64
CA VAL A 322 5.15 15.62 -5.53
C VAL A 322 5.68 15.34 -6.93
N VAL A 323 4.99 14.45 -7.63
CA VAL A 323 5.48 13.84 -8.87
C VAL A 323 5.68 14.83 -10.02
N ASP A 324 4.94 15.93 -10.06
CA ASP A 324 4.92 16.88 -11.17
C ASP A 324 5.74 18.16 -10.92
N LYS A 325 6.48 18.24 -9.80
CA LYS A 325 7.27 19.42 -9.42
C LYS A 325 8.70 19.05 -9.05
N PRO A 326 9.71 19.79 -9.53
CA PRO A 326 11.11 19.51 -9.23
C PRO A 326 11.54 20.12 -7.88
N TYR A 327 10.67 20.12 -6.87
CA TYR A 327 10.94 20.75 -5.57
C TYR A 327 10.83 19.73 -4.44
N PHE A 328 11.75 19.82 -3.48
CA PHE A 328 11.60 19.20 -2.17
C PHE A 328 11.06 20.25 -1.20
N TYR A 329 9.78 20.13 -0.93
CA TYR A 329 8.99 21.13 -0.24
C TYR A 329 9.13 21.03 1.27
N ARG A 330 8.95 22.17 1.94
CA ARG A 330 8.82 22.27 3.38
C ARG A 330 7.36 22.38 3.79
N GLY A 331 6.92 21.52 4.70
CA GLY A 331 5.57 21.53 5.27
C GLY A 331 5.59 21.67 6.78
N ILE A 332 4.47 22.14 7.34
CA ILE A 332 4.20 22.13 8.78
C ILE A 332 2.98 21.25 9.01
N GLY A 333 3.16 20.17 9.76
CA GLY A 333 2.15 19.15 10.01
C GLY A 333 1.66 19.18 11.44
N ASP A 334 0.39 18.81 11.65
CA ASP A 334 -0.16 18.56 12.98
C ASP A 334 0.49 17.29 13.58
N LYS A 335 1.00 17.37 14.80
CA LYS A 335 1.78 16.29 15.41
C LYS A 335 0.97 15.02 15.66
N GLU A 336 -0.34 15.12 15.81
CA GLU A 336 -1.24 14.01 16.15
C GLU A 336 -1.89 13.40 14.91
N ASN A 337 -2.39 14.24 14.00
CA ASN A 337 -3.25 13.81 12.90
C ASN A 337 -2.52 13.69 11.56
N PHE A 338 -1.33 14.29 11.40
CA PHE A 338 -0.54 14.09 10.18
C PHE A 338 0.36 12.87 10.33
N GLY A 339 0.21 11.91 9.42
CA GLY A 339 1.00 10.70 9.34
C GLY A 339 1.96 10.77 8.17
N ALA A 340 3.26 10.71 8.43
CA ALA A 340 4.30 10.67 7.40
C ALA A 340 5.28 9.53 7.64
N SER A 341 6.01 9.18 6.59
CA SER A 341 7.05 8.16 6.68
C SER A 341 8.27 8.68 7.44
N VAL A 342 9.10 7.77 7.93
CA VAL A 342 10.36 8.07 8.60
C VAL A 342 11.51 7.49 7.79
N ARG A 343 12.59 8.27 7.65
CA ARG A 343 13.88 7.87 7.07
C ARG A 343 14.96 8.15 8.07
N CYS A 344 15.34 7.12 8.83
CA CYS A 344 16.34 7.29 9.89
C CYS A 344 17.70 7.65 9.30
N ILE A 345 18.40 8.52 10.02
CA ILE A 345 19.79 8.92 9.76
C ILE A 345 20.67 8.40 10.88
N LYS A 346 21.87 7.95 10.56
CA LYS A 346 22.83 7.45 11.55
C LYS A 346 23.33 8.60 12.42
N ILE A 347 23.47 8.36 13.72
CA ILE A 347 24.10 9.33 14.62
C ILE A 347 25.62 9.22 14.42
N GLU A 348 26.26 10.32 14.04
CA GLU A 348 27.72 10.40 13.97
C GLU A 348 28.30 10.39 15.40
N GLU A 349 29.38 9.62 15.61
CA GLU A 349 30.10 9.52 16.90
C GLU A 349 31.04 10.71 17.16
#